data_AF-A0A932XK46-F1
#
_entry.id   AF-A0A932XK46-F1
#
_cell.length_a   1.000
_cell.length_b   1.000
_cell.length_c   1.000
_cell.angle_alpha   90.00
_cell.angle_beta   90.00
_cell.angle_gamma   90.00
#
_symmetry.space_group_name_H-M   'P 1'
#
loop_
_entity.id
_entity.type
_entity.pdbx_description
1 polymer ?
#
loop_
_entity_poly.entity_id
_entity_poly.type
_entity_poly.pdbx_seq_one_letter_code
_entity_poly.pdbx_strand_id
1 'polypeptide(L)'
;MTHSPRVSHFELFLFGKPEWEFPDGPMTQERLKALGEDLKDRLDAAARAVQVLKEDGWDVELVGYSLSFAHSSLTFPDDAAARTYLQKLGLDPETFEVFELEPEDEEDDEA
;
A
#
# COMPACT_ATOMS: atom_id res chain seq x y z
N MET A 1 22.14 7.63 20.35
CA MET A 1 22.10 7.48 18.88
C MET A 1 20.68 7.79 18.45
N THR A 2 20.47 8.76 17.58
CA THR A 2 19.13 9.08 17.06
C THR A 2 18.74 8.02 16.03
N HIS A 3 17.83 7.12 16.40
CA HIS A 3 17.21 6.18 15.46
C HIS A 3 16.38 7.00 14.48
N SER A 4 16.78 7.01 13.20
CA SER A 4 15.96 7.60 12.14
C SER A 4 14.92 6.58 11.73
N PRO A 5 13.65 6.98 11.55
CA PRO A 5 12.60 6.08 11.09
C PRO A 5 13.01 5.45 9.77
N ARG A 6 12.64 4.19 9.54
CA ARG A 6 12.92 3.46 8.30
C ARG A 6 11.62 2.94 7.75
N VAL A 7 11.33 3.17 6.48
CA VAL A 7 10.17 2.56 5.82
C VAL A 7 10.56 1.17 5.32
N SER A 8 9.68 0.17 5.45
CA SER A 8 9.91 -1.15 4.85
C SER A 8 8.66 -1.83 4.28
N HIS A 9 7.49 -1.24 4.45
CA HIS A 9 6.22 -1.84 4.02
C HIS A 9 5.39 -0.82 3.24
N PHE A 10 4.75 -1.32 2.18
CA PHE A 10 3.74 -0.59 1.43
C PHE A 10 2.40 -1.27 1.57
N GLU A 11 1.32 -0.50 1.62
CA GLU A 11 -0.02 -1.04 1.39
C GLU A 11 -0.70 -0.35 0.22
N LEU A 12 -1.48 -1.13 -0.54
CA LEU A 12 -2.30 -0.64 -1.63
C LEU A 12 -3.75 -1.02 -1.35
N PHE A 13 -4.60 -0.03 -1.18
CA PHE A 13 -6.04 -0.24 -0.98
C PHE A 13 -6.69 -0.75 -2.28
N LEU A 14 -7.38 -1.87 -2.18
CA LEU A 14 -8.11 -2.45 -3.30
C LEU A 14 -9.54 -1.90 -3.35
N PHE A 15 -10.33 -2.17 -2.32
CA PHE A 15 -11.73 -1.74 -2.24
C PHE A 15 -12.27 -1.94 -0.85
N GLY A 16 -13.21 -1.09 -0.46
CA GLY A 16 -13.76 -1.03 0.88
C GLY A 16 -15.15 -1.63 0.99
N LYS A 17 -15.72 -1.41 2.18
CA LYS A 17 -17.15 -1.63 2.36
C LYS A 17 -17.94 -0.67 1.48
N PRO A 18 -19.17 -1.03 1.04
CA PRO A 18 -19.98 -0.16 0.19
C PRO A 18 -20.16 1.26 0.73
N GLU A 19 -20.29 1.45 2.04
CA GLU A 19 -20.39 2.77 2.66
C GLU A 19 -19.13 3.64 2.54
N TRP A 20 -17.97 3.05 2.28
CA TRP A 20 -16.71 3.78 2.03
C TRP A 20 -16.57 4.17 0.57
N GLU A 21 -17.02 3.30 -0.34
CA GLU A 21 -17.02 3.55 -1.79
C GLU A 21 -18.19 4.47 -2.21
N PHE A 22 -19.22 4.59 -1.37
CA PHE A 22 -20.38 5.47 -1.53
C PHE A 22 -20.59 6.33 -0.29
N PRO A 23 -19.73 7.34 -0.05
CA PRO A 23 -19.77 8.07 1.21
C PRO A 23 -21.07 8.87 1.42
N ASP A 24 -21.76 9.29 0.35
CA ASP A 24 -22.97 10.12 0.47
C ASP A 24 -23.99 9.92 -0.65
N GLY A 25 -25.28 10.15 -0.33
CA GLY A 25 -26.37 10.27 -1.31
C GLY A 25 -27.05 8.95 -1.71
N PRO A 26 -28.19 9.02 -2.43
CA PRO A 26 -28.96 7.85 -2.81
C PRO A 26 -28.18 6.96 -3.79
N MET A 27 -28.40 5.66 -3.69
CA MET A 27 -27.87 4.69 -4.67
C MET A 27 -28.67 4.81 -5.97
N THR A 28 -27.97 5.06 -7.08
CA THR A 28 -28.57 5.07 -8.42
C THR A 28 -27.82 4.11 -9.35
N GLN A 29 -28.44 3.74 -10.46
CA GLN A 29 -27.81 2.85 -11.45
C GLN A 29 -26.52 3.46 -12.00
N GLU A 30 -26.50 4.77 -12.25
CA GLU A 30 -25.36 5.50 -12.81
C GLU A 30 -24.19 5.50 -11.85
N ARG A 31 -24.44 5.73 -10.55
CA ARG A 31 -23.41 5.70 -9.52
C ARG A 31 -22.81 4.31 -9.36
N LEU A 32 -23.65 3.27 -9.38
CA LEU A 32 -23.18 1.89 -9.30
C LEU A 32 -22.32 1.50 -10.50
N LYS A 33 -22.70 1.93 -11.71
CA LYS A 33 -21.87 1.73 -12.92
C LYS A 33 -20.54 2.47 -12.84
N ALA A 34 -20.57 3.74 -12.41
CA ALA A 34 -19.35 4.54 -12.27
C ALA A 34 -18.37 3.91 -11.27
N LEU A 35 -18.87 3.41 -10.12
CA LEU A 35 -18.02 2.67 -9.19
C LEU A 35 -17.47 1.38 -9.82
N GLY A 36 -18.28 0.66 -10.59
CA GLY A 36 -17.81 -0.55 -11.27
C GLY A 36 -16.62 -0.31 -12.20
N GLU A 37 -16.65 0.78 -12.97
CA GLU A 37 -15.53 1.17 -13.83
C GLU A 37 -14.31 1.62 -13.00
N ASP A 38 -14.51 2.43 -11.95
CA ASP A 38 -13.44 2.86 -11.05
C ASP A 38 -12.74 1.67 -10.34
N LEU A 39 -13.52 0.74 -9.79
CA LEU A 39 -13.00 -0.48 -9.17
C LEU A 39 -12.23 -1.34 -10.17
N LYS A 40 -12.73 -1.44 -11.40
CA LYS A 40 -12.04 -2.18 -12.45
C LYS A 40 -10.67 -1.57 -12.74
N ASP A 41 -10.61 -0.25 -12.95
CA ASP A 41 -9.36 0.46 -13.24
C ASP A 41 -8.38 0.37 -12.05
N ARG A 42 -8.88 0.50 -10.82
CA ARG A 42 -8.08 0.35 -9.60
C ARG A 42 -7.51 -1.05 -9.44
N LEU A 43 -8.30 -2.09 -9.71
CA LEU A 43 -7.84 -3.49 -9.66
C LEU A 43 -6.84 -3.81 -10.77
N ASP A 44 -7.01 -3.24 -11.97
CA ASP A 44 -6.02 -3.38 -13.04
C ASP A 44 -4.68 -2.72 -12.68
N ALA A 45 -4.73 -1.53 -12.06
CA ALA A 45 -3.54 -0.86 -11.54
C ALA A 45 -2.86 -1.67 -10.41
N ALA A 46 -3.64 -2.21 -9.48
CA ALA A 46 -3.15 -3.09 -8.42
C ALA A 46 -2.50 -4.35 -8.99
N ALA A 47 -3.10 -5.00 -10.00
CA ALA A 47 -2.52 -6.17 -10.66
C ALA A 47 -1.17 -5.86 -11.30
N ARG A 48 -1.03 -4.69 -11.94
CA ARG A 48 0.25 -4.22 -12.47
C ARG A 48 1.27 -3.99 -11.36
N ALA A 49 0.87 -3.34 -10.26
CA ALA A 49 1.75 -3.13 -9.11
C ALA A 49 2.27 -4.45 -8.52
N VAL A 50 1.39 -5.43 -8.35
CA VAL A 50 1.76 -6.78 -7.90
C VAL A 50 2.80 -7.39 -8.84
N GLN A 51 2.58 -7.33 -10.14
CA GLN A 51 3.55 -7.87 -11.10
C GLN A 51 4.91 -7.20 -10.94
N VAL A 52 4.96 -5.85 -10.98
CA VAL A 52 6.20 -5.08 -10.93
C VAL A 52 6.96 -5.32 -9.62
N LEU A 53 6.27 -5.27 -8.48
CA LEU A 53 6.90 -5.45 -7.17
C LEU A 53 7.36 -6.90 -6.96
N LYS A 54 6.61 -7.91 -7.42
CA LYS A 54 7.07 -9.31 -7.36
C LYS A 54 8.28 -9.58 -8.24
N GLU A 55 8.32 -8.98 -9.44
CA GLU A 55 9.50 -9.06 -10.32
C GLU A 55 10.73 -8.39 -9.69
N ASP A 56 10.52 -7.37 -8.86
CA ASP A 56 11.55 -6.65 -8.09
C ASP A 56 11.86 -7.28 -6.72
N GLY A 57 11.29 -8.46 -6.41
CA GLY A 57 11.63 -9.25 -5.22
C GLY A 57 10.79 -9.00 -3.98
N TRP A 58 9.68 -8.26 -4.09
CA TRP A 58 8.75 -8.05 -3.00
C TRP A 58 7.80 -9.23 -2.81
N ASP A 59 7.53 -9.56 -1.55
CA ASP A 59 6.44 -10.45 -1.16
C ASP A 59 5.13 -9.68 -1.09
N VAL A 60 4.01 -10.37 -1.37
CA VAL A 60 2.68 -9.78 -1.43
C VAL A 60 1.69 -10.63 -0.67
N GLU A 61 0.95 -10.00 0.23
CA GLU A 61 -0.10 -10.63 1.02
C GLU A 61 -1.41 -9.83 0.93
N LEU A 62 -2.54 -10.52 1.11
CA LEU A 62 -3.85 -9.88 1.23
C LEU A 62 -4.11 -9.56 2.70
N VAL A 63 -4.36 -8.29 3.00
CA VAL A 63 -4.62 -7.82 4.37
C VAL A 63 -5.89 -6.99 4.37
N GLY A 64 -7.00 -7.59 4.83
CA GLY A 64 -8.30 -6.93 4.87
C GLY A 64 -8.80 -6.48 3.50
N TYR A 65 -8.74 -5.16 3.26
CA TYR A 65 -9.20 -4.48 2.05
C TYR A 65 -8.04 -4.05 1.12
N SER A 66 -6.81 -4.45 1.46
CA SER A 66 -5.58 -3.98 0.84
C SER A 66 -4.66 -5.15 0.45
N LEU A 67 -3.66 -4.85 -0.37
CA LEU A 67 -2.45 -5.65 -0.53
C LEU A 67 -1.36 -5.06 0.35
N SER A 68 -0.68 -5.91 1.11
CA SER A 68 0.53 -5.55 1.84
C SER A 68 1.75 -6.07 1.10
N PHE A 69 2.79 -5.24 1.01
CA PHE A 69 4.03 -5.53 0.32
C PHE A 69 5.19 -5.40 1.30
N ALA A 70 6.01 -6.44 1.37
CA ALA A 70 7.19 -6.48 2.22
C ALA A 70 8.42 -6.90 1.41
N HIS A 71 9.58 -6.36 1.75
CA HIS A 71 10.84 -6.78 1.16
C HIS A 71 11.86 -7.08 2.26
N SER A 72 12.33 -8.32 2.31
CA SER A 72 13.19 -8.83 3.39
C SER A 72 14.52 -8.09 3.59
N SER A 73 14.98 -7.34 2.58
CA SER A 73 16.28 -6.66 2.60
C SER A 73 16.26 -5.18 2.19
N LEU A 74 15.10 -4.61 1.87
CA LEU A 74 15.00 -3.21 1.46
C LEU A 74 14.33 -2.40 2.56
N THR A 75 14.97 -1.29 2.91
CA THR A 75 14.42 -0.26 3.79
C THR A 75 14.76 1.10 3.22
N PHE A 76 13.89 2.08 3.43
CA PHE A 76 14.09 3.45 2.98
C PHE A 76 14.30 4.37 4.18
N PRO A 77 15.13 5.41 4.05
CA PRO A 77 15.42 6.34 5.15
C PRO A 77 14.23 7.24 5.53
N ASP A 78 13.25 7.40 4.64
CA ASP A 78 12.04 8.20 4.83
C ASP A 78 10.99 7.85 3.75
N ASP A 79 9.78 8.39 3.90
CA ASP A 79 8.67 8.26 2.94
C ASP A 79 9.08 8.79 1.54
N ALA A 80 9.78 9.92 1.47
CA ALA A 80 10.16 10.54 0.19
C ALA A 80 11.06 9.63 -0.66
N ALA A 81 12.02 8.95 -0.03
CA ALA A 81 12.88 7.96 -0.68
C ALA A 81 12.08 6.74 -1.15
N ALA A 82 11.11 6.28 -0.36
CA ALA A 82 10.25 5.16 -0.71
C ALA A 82 9.32 5.49 -1.90
N ARG A 83 8.70 6.69 -1.90
CA ARG A 83 7.91 7.19 -3.04
C ARG A 83 8.73 7.37 -4.31
N THR A 84 9.96 7.90 -4.17
CA THR A 84 10.89 8.03 -5.30
C THR A 84 11.23 6.67 -5.90
N TYR A 85 11.35 5.63 -5.07
CA TYR A 85 11.58 4.27 -5.53
C TYR A 85 10.37 3.71 -6.30
N LEU A 86 9.14 3.85 -5.78
CA LEU A 86 7.92 3.45 -6.50
C LEU A 86 7.81 4.16 -7.87
N GLN A 87 8.11 5.45 -7.94
CA GLN A 87 8.14 6.20 -9.20
C GLN A 87 9.16 5.64 -10.20
N LYS A 88 10.36 5.24 -9.74
CA LYS A 88 11.38 4.62 -10.61
C LYS A 88 10.95 3.28 -11.18
N LEU A 89 10.09 2.55 -10.45
CA LEU A 89 9.44 1.32 -10.93
C LEU A 89 8.26 1.60 -11.87
N GLY A 90 7.93 2.87 -12.12
CA GLY A 90 6.81 3.28 -12.96
C GLY A 90 5.45 3.08 -12.30
N LEU A 91 5.42 3.04 -10.96
CA LEU A 91 4.22 2.99 -10.14
C LEU A 91 3.86 4.40 -9.65
N ASP A 92 2.58 4.66 -9.46
CA ASP A 92 2.11 5.91 -8.86
C ASP A 92 2.24 5.81 -7.33
N PRO A 93 3.11 6.59 -6.68
CA PRO A 93 3.31 6.51 -5.23
C PRO A 93 2.07 6.94 -4.44
N GLU A 94 1.17 7.74 -5.02
CA GLU A 94 -0.02 8.22 -4.30
C GLU A 94 -1.08 7.14 -4.10
N THR A 95 -0.97 6.01 -4.81
CA THR A 95 -1.84 4.84 -4.59
C THR A 95 -1.38 3.95 -3.44
N PHE A 96 -0.22 4.24 -2.83
CA PHE A 96 0.35 3.46 -1.75
C PHE A 96 0.37 4.24 -0.44
N GLU A 97 -0.02 3.55 0.62
CA GLU A 97 0.31 3.93 1.97
C GLU A 97 1.71 3.40 2.29
N VAL A 98 2.52 4.24 2.95
CA VAL A 98 3.92 3.98 3.26
C VAL A 98 4.07 3.90 4.76
N PHE A 99 4.51 2.74 5.27
CA PHE A 99 4.60 2.51 6.71
C PHE A 99 6.04 2.55 7.19
N GLU A 100 6.26 3.34 8.24
CA GLU A 100 7.52 3.37 8.98
C GLU A 100 7.60 2.13 9.89
N LEU A 101 8.77 1.51 9.95
CA LEU A 101 9.14 0.57 11.00
C LEU A 101 9.17 1.33 12.31
N GLU A 102 8.25 0.99 13.20
CA GLU A 102 8.41 1.30 14.61
C GLU A 102 9.63 0.51 15.12
N PRO A 103 10.51 1.12 15.92
CA PRO A 103 11.60 0.39 16.54
C PRO A 103 11.01 -0.76 17.36
N GLU A 104 11.50 -1.99 17.17
CA GLU A 104 11.25 -3.06 18.13
C GLU A 104 11.78 -2.58 19.48
N ASP A 105 10.90 -2.31 20.44
CA ASP A 105 11.29 -2.09 21.82
C ASP A 105 12.10 -3.32 22.25
N GLU A 106 13.39 -3.12 22.54
CA GLU A 106 14.24 -4.14 23.15
C GLU A 106 13.50 -4.63 24.41
N GLU A 107 12.95 -5.85 24.39
CA GLU A 107 12.45 -6.49 25.61
C GLU A 107 13.62 -6.48 26.60
N ASP A 108 13.46 -5.67 27.65
CA ASP A 108 14.38 -5.56 28.77
C ASP A 108 14.53 -6.97 29.36
N ASP A 109 15.67 -7.62 29.08
CA ASP A 109 16.10 -8.85 29.77
C ASP A 109 16.29 -8.50 31.26
N GLU A 110 15.20 -8.50 32.02
CA GLU A 110 15.26 -8.49 33.49
C GLU A 110 15.80 -9.85 33.96
N ALA A 111 17.09 -9.84 34.28
CA ALA A 111 17.88 -10.92 34.87
C ALA A 111 17.43 -11.37 36.27
#